data_AF-A0AAU9EMJ2-F1
#
_entry.id   AF-A0AAU9EMJ2-F1
#
_cell.length_a   1.000
_cell.length_b   1.000
_cell.length_c   1.000
_cell.angle_alpha   90.00
_cell.angle_beta   90.00
_cell.angle_gamma   90.00
#
_symmetry.space_group_name_H-M   'P 1'
#
loop_
_entity.id
_entity.type
_entity.pdbx_description
1 polymer ?
#
loop_
_entity_poly.entity_id
_entity_poly.type
_entity_poly.pdbx_seq_one_letter_code
_entity_poly.pdbx_strand_id
1 'polypeptide(L)'
;MPRSLRVIVLCALLVTMPLIMAMGTGGDEVPTRIPEPKVNYLVTLTDLGGTSVELSHFSIAGVAFLAGDMGRGELAVPLDQVKEVLIRHHEGEYKAEVALKDGKTVTISVKGSLKATGKTSYGNYRIPLEEVGSIKLRGVKHD
;
A
#
# COMPACT_ATOMS: atom_id res chain seq x y z
N MET A 1 50.05 10.48 -19.34
CA MET A 1 49.41 10.33 -18.01
C MET A 1 50.29 9.45 -17.13
N PRO A 2 50.67 9.91 -15.92
CA PRO A 2 51.59 9.17 -15.07
C PRO A 2 50.97 7.83 -14.64
N ARG A 3 51.75 6.74 -14.66
CA ARG A 3 51.28 5.37 -14.34
C ARG A 3 50.62 5.29 -12.96
N SER A 4 51.08 6.10 -12.01
CA SER A 4 50.48 6.24 -10.67
C SER A 4 49.04 6.76 -10.70
N LEU A 5 48.72 7.72 -11.58
CA LEU A 5 47.37 8.26 -11.71
C LEU A 5 46.39 7.21 -12.27
N ARG A 6 46.85 6.34 -13.18
CA ARG A 6 46.03 5.25 -13.71
C ARG A 6 45.71 4.19 -12.65
N VAL A 7 46.68 3.87 -11.78
CA VAL A 7 46.50 2.91 -10.68
C VAL A 7 45.53 3.46 -9.64
N ILE A 8 45.66 4.74 -9.27
CA ILE A 8 44.75 5.41 -8.32
C ILE A 8 43.32 5.42 -8.85
N VAL A 9 43.11 5.74 -10.13
CA VAL A 9 41.78 5.72 -10.76
C VAL A 9 41.20 4.30 -10.77
N LEU A 10 42.02 3.29 -11.06
CA LEU A 10 41.55 1.89 -11.07
C LEU A 10 41.13 1.42 -9.67
N CYS A 11 41.92 1.75 -8.65
CA CYS A 11 41.60 1.43 -7.26
C CYS A 11 40.34 2.15 -6.78
N ALA A 12 40.17 3.43 -7.12
CA ALA A 12 38.96 4.19 -6.81
C ALA A 12 37.71 3.54 -7.44
N LEU A 13 37.81 3.12 -8.71
CA LEU A 13 36.70 2.52 -9.43
C LEU A 13 36.30 1.14 -8.85
N LEU A 14 37.28 0.33 -8.45
CA LEU A 14 37.05 -0.96 -7.77
C LEU A 14 36.36 -0.82 -6.40
N VAL A 15 36.67 0.24 -5.64
CA VAL A 15 36.04 0.51 -4.33
C VAL A 15 34.61 1.04 -4.48
N THR A 16 34.29 1.71 -5.59
CA THR A 16 32.93 2.24 -5.83
C THR A 16 31.92 1.19 -6.30
N MET A 17 32.36 0.08 -6.91
CA MET A 17 31.46 -0.99 -7.38
C MET A 17 30.57 -1.60 -6.28
N PRO A 18 31.08 -1.98 -5.09
CA PRO A 18 30.22 -2.54 -4.03
C PRO A 18 29.22 -1.53 -3.46
N LEU A 19 29.50 -0.21 -3.51
CA LEU A 19 28.54 0.82 -3.08
C LEU A 19 27.33 0.93 -4.02
N ILE A 20 27.49 0.66 -5.31
CA ILE A 20 26.39 0.71 -6.29
C ILE A 20 25.54 -0.58 -6.18
N MET A 21 26.17 -1.72 -5.89
CA MET A 21 25.43 -2.98 -5.68
C MET A 21 24.74 -3.07 -4.31
N ALA A 22 25.07 -2.20 -3.36
CA ALA A 22 24.38 -2.08 -2.07
C ALA A 22 22.97 -1.47 -2.19
N MET A 23 22.60 -0.89 -3.34
CA MET A 23 21.20 -0.60 -3.67
C MET A 23 20.48 -1.85 -4.21
N GLY A 24 20.65 -2.96 -3.48
CA GLY A 24 20.03 -4.23 -3.76
C GLY A 24 18.51 -4.11 -3.72
N THR A 25 17.87 -4.75 -4.70
CA THR A 25 16.44 -4.91 -4.87
C THR A 25 15.73 -5.20 -3.55
N GLY A 26 15.01 -4.21 -3.01
CA GLY A 26 14.06 -4.40 -1.92
C GLY A 26 12.88 -5.22 -2.43
N GLY A 27 13.11 -6.53 -2.62
CA GLY A 27 12.06 -7.49 -2.89
C GLY A 27 11.10 -7.49 -1.72
N ASP A 28 9.83 -7.29 -2.01
CA ASP A 28 8.74 -7.49 -1.05
C ASP A 28 8.84 -8.92 -0.51
N GLU A 29 9.46 -9.09 0.66
CA GLU A 29 9.31 -10.33 1.43
C GLU A 29 7.82 -10.56 1.61
N VAL A 30 7.40 -11.80 1.31
CA VAL A 30 6.06 -12.29 1.61
C VAL A 30 5.78 -11.93 3.08
N PRO A 31 4.64 -11.28 3.40
CA PRO A 31 4.41 -10.75 4.73
C PRO A 31 4.42 -11.88 5.76
N THR A 32 5.48 -12.01 6.55
CA THR A 32 5.51 -12.94 7.69
C THR A 32 4.76 -12.38 8.89
N ARG A 33 4.65 -11.04 8.99
CA ARG A 33 3.92 -10.34 10.06
C ARG A 33 3.17 -9.12 9.52
N ILE A 34 1.88 -9.05 9.82
CA ILE A 34 1.03 -7.88 9.53
C ILE A 34 0.85 -7.12 10.85
N PRO A 35 0.95 -5.78 10.87
CA PRO A 35 0.61 -4.99 12.05
C PRO A 35 -0.83 -5.29 12.44
N GLU A 36 -1.08 -5.64 13.71
CA GLU A 36 -2.43 -5.95 14.17
C GLU A 36 -3.15 -4.63 14.49
N PRO A 37 -4.17 -4.25 13.70
CA PRO A 37 -4.96 -3.07 14.01
C PRO A 37 -5.72 -3.31 15.32
N LYS A 38 -5.88 -2.25 16.12
CA LYS A 38 -6.60 -2.29 17.41
C LYS A 38 -8.08 -2.72 17.25
N VAL A 39 -8.59 -2.70 16.02
CA VAL A 39 -9.96 -3.07 15.64
C VAL A 39 -9.89 -3.99 14.42
N ASN A 40 -10.58 -5.12 14.49
CA ASN A 40 -10.56 -6.14 13.45
C ASN A 40 -11.62 -5.87 12.39
N TYR A 41 -11.23 -5.17 11.32
CA TYR A 41 -12.09 -4.96 10.16
C TYR A 41 -12.09 -6.19 9.25
N LEU A 42 -13.30 -6.64 8.89
CA LEU A 42 -13.55 -7.66 7.89
C LEU A 42 -13.89 -6.97 6.57
N VAL A 43 -13.09 -7.24 5.53
CA VAL A 43 -13.29 -6.65 4.21
C VAL A 43 -13.25 -7.72 3.12
N THR A 44 -13.94 -7.45 2.02
CA THR A 44 -13.72 -8.15 0.75
C THR A 44 -12.94 -7.20 -0.15
N LEU A 45 -11.72 -7.58 -0.53
CA LEU A 45 -10.88 -6.84 -1.46
C LEU A 45 -10.94 -7.52 -2.83
N THR A 46 -11.15 -6.74 -3.88
CA THR A 46 -11.09 -7.21 -5.27
C THR A 46 -9.98 -6.48 -6.02
N ASP A 47 -9.05 -7.23 -6.60
CA ASP A 47 -7.96 -6.69 -7.42
C ASP A 47 -8.44 -6.28 -8.84
N LEU A 48 -7.57 -5.62 -9.60
CA LEU A 48 -7.86 -5.25 -11.00
C LEU A 48 -7.98 -6.47 -11.93
N GLY A 49 -7.44 -7.63 -11.54
CA GLY A 49 -7.60 -8.90 -12.24
C GLY A 49 -8.93 -9.60 -11.99
N GLY A 50 -9.75 -9.10 -11.06
CA GLY A 50 -11.05 -9.66 -10.67
C GLY A 50 -10.98 -10.68 -9.52
N THR A 51 -9.81 -10.97 -8.96
CA THR A 51 -9.68 -11.88 -7.81
C THR A 51 -10.24 -11.21 -6.58
N SER A 52 -11.15 -11.89 -5.87
CA SER A 52 -11.72 -11.40 -4.62
C SER A 52 -11.22 -12.21 -3.44
N VAL A 53 -10.75 -11.52 -2.40
CA VAL A 53 -10.15 -12.12 -1.20
C VAL A 53 -10.83 -11.55 0.04
N GLU A 54 -11.19 -12.42 0.98
CA GLU A 54 -11.70 -12.03 2.29
C GLU A 54 -10.53 -11.82 3.26
N LEU A 55 -10.49 -10.64 3.87
CA LEU A 55 -9.42 -10.21 4.74
C LEU A 55 -9.97 -9.83 6.11
N SER A 56 -9.34 -10.35 7.15
CA SER A 56 -9.46 -9.89 8.53
C SER A 56 -8.24 -9.05 8.92
N HIS A 57 -8.31 -8.32 10.04
CA HIS A 57 -7.21 -7.46 10.49
C HIS A 57 -6.77 -6.46 9.39
N PHE A 58 -7.74 -5.98 8.60
CA PHE A 58 -7.45 -5.17 7.44
C PHE A 58 -6.86 -3.81 7.86
N SER A 59 -5.77 -3.41 7.19
CA SER A 59 -5.15 -2.11 7.37
C SER A 59 -4.49 -1.65 6.06
N ILE A 60 -4.40 -0.34 5.88
CA ILE A 60 -3.70 0.30 4.76
C ILE A 60 -2.47 0.97 5.35
N ALA A 61 -1.28 0.61 4.86
CA ALA A 61 -0.01 1.06 5.43
C ALA A 61 0.11 0.83 6.95
N GLY A 62 -0.53 -0.23 7.49
CA GLY A 62 -0.53 -0.56 8.91
C GLY A 62 -1.48 0.27 9.78
N VAL A 63 -2.28 1.16 9.18
CA VAL A 63 -3.29 1.97 9.87
C VAL A 63 -4.71 1.63 9.42
N ALA A 64 -5.69 1.87 10.28
CA ALA A 64 -7.10 1.55 10.04
C ALA A 64 -7.92 2.77 9.56
N PHE A 65 -7.28 3.64 8.77
CA PHE A 65 -7.93 4.75 8.08
C PHE A 65 -7.35 4.87 6.68
N LEU A 66 -8.14 5.42 5.76
CA LEU A 66 -7.69 5.77 4.43
C LEU A 66 -7.35 7.26 4.41
N ALA A 67 -6.08 7.59 4.19
CA ALA A 67 -5.61 8.96 4.09
C ALA A 67 -5.24 9.31 2.64
N GLY A 68 -5.50 10.55 2.27
CA GLY A 68 -5.18 11.08 0.95
C GLY A 68 -5.46 12.57 0.85
N ASP A 69 -5.11 13.13 -0.29
CA ASP A 69 -5.32 14.55 -0.60
C ASP A 69 -6.75 14.80 -1.09
N MET A 70 -7.38 15.84 -0.55
CA MET A 70 -8.67 16.36 -1.01
C MET A 70 -8.51 17.85 -1.34
N GLY A 71 -8.43 18.16 -2.62
CA GLY A 71 -8.20 19.53 -3.08
C GLY A 71 -6.83 20.05 -2.65
N ARG A 72 -6.80 20.98 -1.68
CA ARG A 72 -5.55 21.53 -1.10
C ARG A 72 -5.28 21.07 0.33
N GLY A 73 -6.10 20.19 0.87
CA GLY A 73 -5.96 19.65 2.22
C GLY A 73 -5.79 18.14 2.22
N GLU A 74 -5.46 17.59 3.39
CA GLU A 74 -5.37 16.15 3.62
C GLU A 74 -6.62 15.69 4.37
N LEU A 75 -7.21 14.57 3.94
CA LEU A 75 -8.34 13.93 4.58
C LEU A 75 -7.96 12.51 5.00
N ALA A 76 -8.21 12.19 6.26
CA ALA A 76 -8.16 10.83 6.77
C ALA A 76 -9.59 10.35 7.08
N VAL A 77 -10.03 9.29 6.39
CA VAL A 77 -11.33 8.67 6.60
C VAL A 77 -11.15 7.37 7.41
N PRO A 78 -11.64 7.31 8.64
CA PRO A 78 -11.65 6.08 9.44
C PRO A 78 -12.42 4.94 8.75
N LEU A 79 -11.86 3.71 8.76
CA LEU A 79 -12.48 2.56 8.08
C LEU A 79 -13.85 2.16 8.67
N ASP A 80 -14.14 2.49 9.92
CA ASP A 80 -15.45 2.30 10.55
C ASP A 80 -16.56 3.13 9.91
N GLN A 81 -16.23 4.24 9.24
CA GLN A 81 -17.18 5.08 8.51
C GLN A 81 -17.32 4.66 7.04
N VAL A 82 -16.40 3.83 6.54
CA VAL A 82 -16.36 3.40 5.14
C VAL A 82 -17.33 2.24 4.92
N LYS A 83 -18.07 2.30 3.82
CA LYS A 83 -18.88 1.20 3.29
C LYS A 83 -18.16 0.50 2.14
N GLU A 84 -17.66 1.29 1.20
CA GLU A 84 -16.97 0.81 0.00
C GLU A 84 -15.94 1.83 -0.45
N VAL A 85 -14.82 1.35 -0.97
CA VAL A 85 -13.80 2.15 -1.63
C VAL A 85 -13.63 1.62 -3.05
N LEU A 86 -13.72 2.50 -4.03
CA LEU A 86 -13.38 2.22 -5.41
C LEU A 86 -12.10 2.97 -5.75
N ILE A 87 -11.09 2.27 -6.23
CA ILE A 87 -9.81 2.89 -6.61
C ILE A 87 -9.75 2.93 -8.13
N ARG A 88 -9.47 4.13 -8.65
CA ARG A 88 -9.38 4.38 -10.09
C ARG A 88 -8.10 5.13 -10.38
N HIS A 89 -7.45 4.74 -11.46
CA HIS A 89 -6.32 5.49 -12.00
C HIS A 89 -6.84 6.55 -12.98
N HIS A 90 -6.48 7.81 -12.75
CA HIS A 90 -6.89 8.95 -13.58
C HIS A 90 -5.73 9.94 -13.70
N GLU A 91 -5.28 10.23 -14.94
CA GLU A 91 -4.24 11.24 -15.23
C GLU A 91 -2.91 11.04 -14.48
N GLY A 92 -2.53 9.79 -14.17
CA GLY A 92 -1.30 9.49 -13.43
C GLY A 92 -1.45 9.55 -11.91
N GLU A 93 -2.65 9.83 -11.41
CA GLU A 93 -2.98 9.79 -9.98
C GLU A 93 -3.97 8.65 -9.67
N TYR A 94 -3.91 8.13 -8.45
CA TYR A 94 -4.90 7.17 -7.95
C TYR A 94 -5.95 7.93 -7.16
N LYS A 95 -7.20 7.86 -7.60
CA LYS A 95 -8.35 8.45 -6.91
C LYS A 95 -9.13 7.34 -6.23
N ALA A 96 -9.32 7.45 -4.92
CA ALA A 96 -10.20 6.61 -4.14
C ALA A 96 -11.55 7.32 -3.97
N GLU A 97 -12.60 6.75 -4.56
CA GLU A 97 -13.98 7.11 -4.29
C GLU A 97 -14.45 6.31 -3.07
N VAL A 98 -14.65 6.98 -1.96
CA VAL A 98 -15.02 6.39 -0.68
C VAL A 98 -16.51 6.63 -0.44
N ALA A 99 -17.29 5.58 -0.54
CA ALA A 99 -18.68 5.58 -0.11
C ALA A 99 -18.75 5.39 1.41
N LEU A 100 -19.30 6.36 2.11
CA LEU A 100 -19.49 6.36 3.55
C LEU A 100 -20.80 5.66 3.94
N LYS A 101 -20.87 5.18 5.18
CA LYS A 101 -22.07 4.53 5.73
C LYS A 101 -23.29 5.46 5.81
N ASP A 102 -23.06 6.77 5.92
CA ASP A 102 -24.11 7.79 5.93
C ASP A 102 -24.68 8.11 4.53
N GLY A 103 -24.18 7.45 3.48
CA GLY A 103 -24.62 7.61 2.10
C GLY A 103 -23.89 8.71 1.32
N LYS A 104 -22.96 9.45 1.95
CA LYS A 104 -22.09 10.39 1.23
C LYS A 104 -20.99 9.65 0.48
N THR A 105 -20.53 10.24 -0.61
CA THR A 105 -19.32 9.79 -1.32
C THR A 105 -18.30 10.91 -1.29
N VAL A 106 -17.06 10.56 -0.94
CA VAL A 106 -15.92 11.48 -0.97
C VAL A 106 -14.84 10.93 -1.89
N THR A 107 -14.23 11.79 -2.70
CA THR A 107 -13.11 11.41 -3.56
C THR A 107 -11.83 11.99 -2.97
N ILE A 108 -10.83 11.14 -2.79
CA ILE A 108 -9.50 11.51 -2.30
C ILE A 108 -8.42 10.96 -3.23
N SER A 109 -7.37 11.74 -3.48
CA SER A 109 -6.18 11.28 -4.19
C SER A 109 -5.29 10.52 -3.21
N VAL A 110 -4.91 9.29 -3.57
CA VAL A 110 -4.11 8.38 -2.74
C VAL A 110 -2.82 8.01 -3.47
N LYS A 111 -1.80 7.59 -2.72
CA LYS A 111 -0.56 7.07 -3.30
C LYS A 111 -0.73 5.58 -3.64
N GLY A 112 -0.57 5.22 -4.91
CA GLY A 112 -0.68 3.83 -5.38
C GLY A 112 0.29 2.85 -4.71
N SER A 113 1.45 3.35 -4.28
CA SER A 113 2.48 2.60 -3.56
C SER A 113 2.11 2.21 -2.12
N LEU A 114 1.02 2.75 -1.57
CA LEU A 114 0.51 2.32 -0.26
C LEU A 114 0.05 0.87 -0.34
N LYS A 115 0.27 0.11 0.74
CA LYS A 115 -0.01 -1.33 0.78
C LYS A 115 -1.23 -1.63 1.62
N ALA A 116 -2.24 -2.25 1.02
CA ALA A 116 -3.33 -2.89 1.73
C ALA A 116 -2.85 -4.24 2.27
N THR A 117 -3.13 -4.51 3.54
CA THR A 117 -2.70 -5.74 4.23
C THR A 117 -3.84 -6.32 5.03
N GLY A 118 -3.87 -7.65 5.15
CA GLY A 118 -4.82 -8.37 5.99
C GLY A 118 -4.52 -9.87 6.05
N LYS A 119 -5.22 -10.59 6.94
CA LYS A 119 -5.10 -12.04 7.11
C LYS A 119 -6.26 -12.75 6.39
N THR A 120 -5.95 -13.70 5.53
CA THR A 120 -6.92 -14.66 4.95
C THR A 120 -7.06 -15.89 5.85
N SER A 121 -7.90 -16.85 5.47
CA SER A 121 -8.02 -18.14 6.16
C SER A 121 -6.78 -19.04 6.01
N TYR A 122 -5.89 -18.74 5.07
CA TYR A 122 -4.74 -19.57 4.69
C TYR A 122 -3.40 -18.83 4.73
N GLY A 123 -3.38 -17.55 5.13
CA GLY A 123 -2.12 -16.82 5.27
C GLY A 123 -2.26 -15.31 5.39
N ASN A 124 -1.12 -14.63 5.26
CA ASN A 124 -1.04 -13.18 5.23
C ASN A 124 -1.13 -12.69 3.77
N TYR A 125 -1.89 -11.63 3.54
CA TYR A 125 -2.08 -11.05 2.23
C TYR A 125 -1.66 -9.57 2.22
N ARG A 126 -1.02 -9.16 1.13
CA ARG A 126 -0.55 -7.80 0.91
C ARG A 126 -0.63 -7.48 -0.58
N ILE A 127 -1.18 -6.31 -0.91
CA ILE A 127 -1.31 -5.82 -2.27
C ILE A 127 -1.11 -4.30 -2.27
N PRO A 128 -0.39 -3.71 -3.24
CA PRO A 128 -0.33 -2.25 -3.38
C PRO A 128 -1.69 -1.71 -3.85
N LEU A 129 -2.05 -0.48 -3.44
CA LEU A 129 -3.35 0.11 -3.76
C LEU A 129 -3.56 0.32 -5.27
N GLU A 130 -2.47 0.47 -6.04
CA GLU A 130 -2.54 0.58 -7.49
C GLU A 130 -3.08 -0.66 -8.20
N GLU A 131 -2.99 -1.83 -7.57
CA GLU A 131 -3.50 -3.11 -8.09
C GLU A 131 -4.90 -3.46 -7.53
N VAL A 132 -5.45 -2.60 -6.66
CA VAL A 132 -6.76 -2.80 -6.04
C VAL A 132 -7.84 -2.12 -6.87
N GLY A 133 -8.90 -2.85 -7.19
CA GLY A 133 -10.09 -2.29 -7.84
C GLY A 133 -11.13 -1.79 -6.84
N SER A 134 -11.46 -2.62 -5.84
CA SER A 134 -12.44 -2.25 -4.81
C SER A 134 -12.18 -2.88 -3.45
N ILE A 135 -12.63 -2.20 -2.40
CA ILE A 135 -12.60 -2.69 -1.01
C ILE A 135 -13.99 -2.49 -0.42
N LYS A 136 -14.67 -3.58 -0.05
CA LYS A 136 -15.99 -3.55 0.59
C LYS A 136 -15.88 -3.92 2.05
N LEU A 137 -16.35 -3.03 2.93
CA LEU A 137 -16.40 -3.31 4.36
C LEU A 137 -17.57 -4.28 4.63
N ARG A 138 -17.28 -5.42 5.27
CA ARG A 138 -18.30 -6.42 5.66
C ARG A 138 -18.76 -6.24 7.09
N GLY A 139 -17.86 -5.80 7.97
CA GLY A 139 -18.18 -5.57 9.37
C GLY A 139 -16.94 -5.36 10.22
N VAL A 140 -17.18 -5.26 11.52
CA VAL A 140 -16.14 -5.19 12.54
C VAL A 140 -16.30 -6.42 13.41
N LYS A 141 -15.24 -7.21 13.55
CA LYS A 141 -15.22 -8.28 14.56
C LYS A 141 -14.83 -7.64 15.88
N HIS A 142 -15.77 -7.59 16.82
CA HIS A 142 -15.44 -7.38 18.24
C HIS A 142 -15.06 -8.74 18.80
N ASP A 143 -13.81 -8.87 19.28
CA ASP A 143 -13.43 -9.98 20.14
C ASP A 143 -14.00 -9.77 21.55
#